data_AF-A0A7J8HLW1-F1
#
_entry.id   AF-A0A7J8HLW1-F1
#
_cell.length_a   1.000
_cell.length_b   1.000
_cell.length_c   1.000
_cell.angle_alpha   90.00
_cell.angle_beta   90.00
_cell.angle_gamma   90.00
#
_symmetry.space_group_name_H-M   'P 1'
#
loop_
_entity.id
_entity.type
_entity.pdbx_description
1 polymer ?
#
loop_
_entity_poly.entity_id
_entity_poly.type
_entity_poly.pdbx_seq_one_letter_code
_entity_poly.pdbx_strand_id
1 'polypeptide(L)'
;MPIRPDLQQLEKCIDDALRKNDFKPLKTLLQIDISEDVKIKCSKQFFHKLDDLICRELNKKDIQNVSIILISFGRCGKNISILGQVGLLTLIKQGLVQKISFLFIQR
;
A
#
# COMPACT_ATOMS: atom_id res chain seq x y z
N MET A 1 17.14 -6.96 21.20
CA MET A 1 16.26 -7.76 20.32
C MET A 1 15.72 -6.84 19.24
N PRO A 2 15.90 -7.11 17.94
CA PRO A 2 15.28 -6.27 16.92
C PRO A 2 13.80 -6.56 16.92
N ILE A 3 13.00 -5.52 17.16
CA ILE A 3 11.55 -5.54 17.07
C ILE A 3 11.21 -5.99 15.65
N ARG A 4 10.76 -7.23 15.47
CA ARG A 4 10.25 -7.71 14.18
C ARG A 4 9.04 -6.82 13.87
N PRO A 5 9.08 -5.96 12.84
CA PRO A 5 7.93 -5.13 12.52
C PRO A 5 6.83 -6.09 12.06
N ASP A 6 5.77 -6.19 12.85
CA ASP A 6 4.64 -7.09 12.64
C ASP A 6 4.17 -7.04 11.18
N LEU A 7 4.09 -8.20 10.53
CA LEU A 7 3.71 -8.42 9.12
C LEU A 7 2.33 -7.83 8.69
N GLN A 8 1.63 -7.12 9.58
CA GLN A 8 0.39 -6.37 9.38
C GLN A 8 0.60 -4.84 9.27
N GLN A 9 1.84 -4.34 9.28
CA GLN A 9 2.07 -2.89 9.27
C GLN A 9 1.51 -2.21 8.03
N LEU A 10 1.66 -2.78 6.82
CA LEU A 10 1.26 -2.08 5.59
C LEU A 10 -0.23 -1.73 5.57
N GLU A 11 -1.12 -2.70 5.75
CA GLU A 11 -2.57 -2.44 5.77
C GLU A 11 -2.95 -1.51 6.92
N LYS A 12 -2.30 -1.63 8.08
CA LYS A 12 -2.50 -0.72 9.21
C LYS A 12 -2.04 0.71 8.91
N CYS A 13 -0.91 0.89 8.23
CA CYS A 13 -0.41 2.19 7.80
C CYS A 13 -1.36 2.84 6.78
N ILE A 14 -1.94 2.03 5.87
CA ILE A 14 -2.98 2.50 4.95
C ILE A 14 -4.25 2.89 5.72
N ASP A 15 -4.68 2.09 6.71
CA ASP A 15 -5.83 2.41 7.55
C ASP A 15 -5.62 3.68 8.38
N ASP A 16 -4.44 3.89 8.94
CA ASP A 16 -4.09 5.10 9.69
C ASP A 16 -4.04 6.32 8.75
N ALA A 17 -3.49 6.19 7.55
CA ALA A 17 -3.54 7.24 6.54
C ALA A 17 -4.98 7.55 6.09
N LEU A 18 -5.82 6.54 5.90
CA LEU A 18 -7.23 6.73 5.55
C LEU A 18 -8.03 7.38 6.69
N ARG A 19 -7.93 6.88 7.92
CA ARG A 19 -8.79 7.32 9.02
C ARG A 19 -8.28 8.57 9.73
N LYS A 20 -6.97 8.67 9.92
CA LYS A 20 -6.32 9.73 10.71
C LYS A 20 -5.56 10.74 9.86
N ASN A 21 -5.45 10.51 8.55
CA ASN A 21 -4.62 11.30 7.66
C ASN A 21 -3.13 11.32 8.11
N ASP A 22 -2.69 10.27 8.79
CA ASP A 22 -1.32 10.14 9.29
C ASP A 22 -0.47 9.29 8.34
N PHE A 23 0.48 9.95 7.67
CA PHE A 23 1.42 9.33 6.73
C PHE A 23 2.77 8.99 7.36
N LYS A 24 3.00 9.33 8.64
CA LYS A 24 4.24 8.99 9.34
C LYS A 24 4.52 7.47 9.31
N PRO A 25 3.53 6.58 9.53
CA PRO A 25 3.76 5.14 9.49
C PRO A 25 4.22 4.65 8.11
N LEU A 26 3.63 5.16 7.02
CA LEU A 26 4.06 4.86 5.65
C LEU A 26 5.50 5.31 5.39
N LYS A 27 5.87 6.51 5.85
CA LYS A 27 7.25 7.04 5.72
C LYS A 27 8.26 6.21 6.51
N THR A 28 7.92 5.78 7.72
CA THR A 28 8.78 4.89 8.51
C THR A 28 8.93 3.53 7.84
N LEU A 29 7.86 2.99 7.25
CA LEU A 29 7.89 1.73 6.51
C LEU A 29 8.81 1.82 5.28
N LEU A 30 8.91 2.99 4.64
CA LEU A 30 9.90 3.26 3.57
C LEU A 30 11.36 3.31 4.05
N GLN A 31 11.62 3.55 5.33
CA GLN A 31 12.98 3.56 5.86
C GLN A 31 13.47 2.16 6.27
N ILE A 32 12.55 1.22 6.43
CA ILE A 32 12.87 -0.16 6.79
C ILE A 32 13.18 -0.93 5.50
N ASP A 33 14.34 -1.60 5.46
CA ASP A 33 14.63 -2.56 4.41
C ASP A 33 13.74 -3.80 4.58
N ILE A 34 12.89 -4.04 3.59
CA ILE A 34 12.01 -5.19 3.57
C ILE A 34 12.82 -6.37 3.06
N SER A 35 13.25 -7.25 3.97
CA SER A 35 13.88 -8.52 3.61
C SER A 35 12.90 -9.38 2.80
N GLU A 36 13.41 -10.09 1.79
CA GLU A 36 12.62 -10.95 0.89
C GLU A 36 11.81 -12.03 1.63
N ASP A 37 12.23 -12.41 2.85
CA ASP A 37 11.54 -13.42 3.68
C ASP A 37 10.30 -12.88 4.43
N VAL A 38 10.07 -11.56 4.44
CA VAL A 38 8.94 -10.97 5.17
C VAL A 38 7.65 -11.16 4.37
N LYS A 39 6.70 -11.96 4.85
CA LYS A 39 5.38 -12.12 4.21
C LYS A 39 4.35 -11.13 4.77
N ILE A 40 4.08 -10.03 4.08
CA ILE A 40 3.06 -9.07 4.49
C ILE A 40 1.68 -9.70 4.25
N LYS A 41 0.89 -9.90 5.30
CA LYS A 41 -0.48 -10.44 5.14
C LYS A 41 -1.44 -9.27 5.01
N CYS A 42 -2.12 -9.20 3.86
CA CYS A 42 -3.16 -8.23 3.58
C CYS A 42 -4.54 -8.90 3.46
N SER A 43 -5.57 -8.17 3.87
CA SER A 43 -6.96 -8.57 3.71
C SER A 43 -7.42 -8.43 2.24
N LYS A 44 -8.56 -9.04 1.90
CA LYS A 44 -9.20 -8.84 0.59
C LYS A 44 -9.60 -7.38 0.33
N GLN A 45 -9.83 -6.60 1.40
CA GLN A 45 -10.24 -5.20 1.32
C GLN A 45 -9.05 -4.25 1.14
N PHE A 46 -7.82 -4.76 1.25
CA PHE A 46 -6.61 -3.96 1.09
C PHE A 46 -6.61 -3.16 -0.21
N PHE A 47 -7.05 -3.75 -1.32
CA PHE A 47 -7.14 -3.06 -2.61
C PHE A 47 -8.06 -1.84 -2.56
N HIS A 48 -9.27 -2.01 -2.01
CA HIS A 48 -10.24 -0.91 -1.88
C HIS A 48 -9.71 0.21 -0.99
N LYS A 49 -9.06 -0.12 0.12
CA LYS A 49 -8.43 0.87 1.01
C LYS A 49 -7.31 1.63 0.31
N LEU A 50 -6.44 0.91 -0.40
CA LEU A 50 -5.35 1.52 -1.15
C LEU A 50 -5.90 2.46 -2.23
N ASP A 51 -6.93 2.01 -2.94
CA ASP A 51 -7.60 2.76 -3.99
C ASP A 51 -8.24 4.05 -3.46
N ASP A 52 -9.04 3.96 -2.40
CA ASP A 52 -9.67 5.11 -1.74
C ASP A 52 -8.63 6.13 -1.29
N LEU A 53 -7.51 5.66 -0.71
CA LEU A 53 -6.46 6.55 -0.23
C LEU A 53 -5.79 7.30 -1.38
N ILE A 54 -5.44 6.60 -2.47
CA ILE A 54 -4.81 7.22 -3.64
C ILE A 54 -5.76 8.22 -4.30
N CYS A 55 -7.02 7.84 -4.52
CA CYS A 55 -8.03 8.73 -5.09
C CYS A 55 -8.23 9.98 -4.22
N ARG A 56 -8.28 9.83 -2.89
CA ARG A 56 -8.42 10.96 -1.97
C ARG A 56 -7.23 11.92 -2.05
N GLU A 57 -6.00 11.42 -2.02
CA GLU A 57 -4.81 12.27 -2.05
C GLU A 57 -4.61 12.93 -3.44
N LEU A 58 -4.99 12.25 -4.52
CA LEU A 58 -5.02 12.87 -5.85
C LEU A 58 -6.06 13.98 -5.96
N ASN A 59 -7.25 13.80 -5.39
CA ASN A 59 -8.27 14.84 -5.36
C ASN A 59 -7.79 16.09 -4.59
N LYS A 60 -6.96 15.90 -3.55
CA LYS A 60 -6.28 16.99 -2.84
C LYS A 60 -5.09 17.58 -3.61
N LYS A 61 -4.70 17.00 -4.74
CA LYS A 61 -3.47 17.31 -5.50
C LYS A 61 -2.19 17.12 -4.67
N ASP A 62 -2.23 16.30 -3.62
CA ASP A 62 -1.07 16.00 -2.78
C ASP A 62 -0.22 14.90 -3.45
N ILE A 63 0.59 15.32 -4.41
CA ILE A 63 1.42 14.42 -5.20
C ILE A 63 2.50 13.75 -4.35
N GLN A 64 2.95 14.41 -3.27
CA GLN A 64 3.95 13.85 -2.36
C GLN A 64 3.40 12.63 -1.63
N ASN A 65 2.20 12.74 -1.05
CA ASN A 65 1.57 11.60 -0.36
C ASN A 65 1.24 10.47 -1.34
N VAL A 66 0.74 10.77 -2.53
CA VAL A 66 0.48 9.77 -3.58
C VAL A 66 1.77 9.01 -3.93
N SER A 67 2.88 9.71 -4.12
CA SER A 67 4.18 9.09 -4.39
C SER A 67 4.62 8.17 -3.25
N ILE A 68 4.50 8.63 -1.99
CA ILE A 68 4.83 7.83 -0.80
C ILE A 68 4.02 6.54 -0.76
N ILE A 69 2.72 6.60 -1.03
CA ILE A 69 1.84 5.42 -1.07
C ILE A 69 2.32 4.44 -2.15
N LEU A 70 2.57 4.93 -3.37
CA LEU A 70 2.99 4.10 -4.50
C LEU A 70 4.37 3.46 -4.29
N ILE A 71 5.34 4.20 -3.74
CA ILE A 71 6.67 3.66 -3.43
C ILE A 71 6.57 2.59 -2.34
N SER A 72 5.76 2.83 -1.30
CA SER A 72 5.56 1.87 -0.21
C SER A 72 4.93 0.58 -0.74
N PHE A 73 3.92 0.72 -1.59
CA PHE A 73 3.27 -0.40 -2.25
C PHE A 73 4.22 -1.15 -3.18
N GLY A 74 5.02 -0.45 -4.00
CA GLY A 74 5.99 -1.05 -4.91
C GLY A 74 7.08 -1.84 -4.17
N ARG A 75 7.60 -1.31 -3.07
CA ARG A 75 8.58 -2.01 -2.21
C ARG A 75 7.97 -3.25 -1.54
N CYS A 76 6.77 -3.12 -1.00
CA CYS A 76 6.09 -4.24 -0.35
C CYS A 76 5.52 -5.26 -1.34
N GLY A 77 5.31 -4.89 -2.60
CA GLY A 77 4.50 -5.63 -3.56
C GLY A 77 4.87 -7.11 -3.71
N LYS A 78 6.18 -7.40 -3.75
CA LYS A 78 6.72 -8.77 -3.84
C LYS A 78 6.44 -9.62 -2.60
N ASN A 79 6.33 -8.96 -1.45
CA ASN A 79 6.19 -9.53 -0.12
C ASN A 79 4.72 -9.62 0.32
N ILE A 80 3.79 -8.99 -0.39
CA ILE A 80 2.36 -9.03 -0.07
C ILE A 80 1.79 -10.41 -0.42
N SER A 81 1.05 -10.94 0.53
CA SER A 81 0.22 -12.13 0.40
C SER A 81 -1.22 -11.79 0.80
N ILE A 82 -2.18 -12.14 -0.05
CA ILE A 82 -3.61 -11.93 0.21
C ILE A 82 -4.25 -13.30 0.30
N LEU A 83 -4.80 -13.66 1.47
CA LEU A 83 -5.37 -14.98 1.74
C LEU A 83 -4.45 -16.15 1.36
N GLY A 84 -3.14 -16.00 1.56
CA GLY A 84 -2.15 -17.04 1.23
C GLY A 84 -1.82 -17.15 -0.26
N GLN A 85 -2.41 -16.32 -1.12
CA GLN A 85 -2.02 -16.18 -2.53
C GLN A 85 -1.02 -15.03 -2.72
N VAL A 86 -0.31 -15.05 -3.85
CA VAL A 86 0.56 -13.95 -4.30
C VAL A 86 -0.27 -12.66 -4.36
N GLY A 87 0.08 -11.70 -3.51
CA GLY A 87 -0.68 -10.47 -3.32
C GLY A 87 -0.81 -9.67 -4.60
N LEU A 88 0.30 -9.41 -5.29
CA LEU A 88 0.32 -8.71 -6.58
C LEU A 88 -0.60 -9.36 -7.62
N LEU A 89 -0.56 -10.68 -7.76
CA LEU A 89 -1.44 -11.39 -8.70
C LEU A 89 -2.92 -11.20 -8.35
N THR A 90 -3.23 -11.22 -7.04
CA THR A 90 -4.59 -10.99 -6.54
C THR A 90 -5.05 -9.55 -6.81
N LEU A 91 -4.17 -8.56 -6.63
CA LEU A 91 -4.45 -7.16 -6.89
C LEU A 91 -4.65 -6.87 -8.39
N ILE A 92 -3.86 -7.51 -9.26
CA ILE A 92 -4.08 -7.44 -10.71
C ILE A 92 -5.45 -8.00 -11.08
N LYS A 93 -5.85 -9.16 -10.51
CA LYS A 93 -7.20 -9.72 -10.70
C LYS A 93 -8.31 -8.82 -10.18
N GLN A 94 -8.05 -8.04 -9.13
CA GLN A 94 -8.99 -7.05 -8.58
C GLN A 94 -9.05 -5.74 -9.40
N GLY A 95 -8.25 -5.59 -10.45
CA GLY A 95 -8.31 -4.43 -11.36
C GLY A 95 -7.22 -3.38 -11.13
N LEU A 96 -6.11 -3.71 -10.46
CA LEU A 96 -5.00 -2.78 -10.21
C LEU A 96 -4.52 -2.07 -11.49
N VAL A 97 -4.42 -2.78 -12.62
CA VAL A 97 -3.97 -2.21 -13.90
C VAL A 97 -4.94 -1.13 -14.38
N GLN A 98 -6.24 -1.40 -14.35
CA GLN A 98 -7.27 -0.44 -14.76
C GLN A 98 -7.23 0.82 -13.88
N LYS A 99 -7.00 0.64 -12.57
CA LYS A 99 -6.89 1.76 -11.65
C LYS A 99 -5.65 2.59 -11.91
N ILE A 100 -4.49 1.97 -12.14
CA ILE A 100 -3.27 2.68 -12.55
C ILE A 100 -3.53 3.47 -13.83
N SER A 101 -4.13 2.87 -14.86
CA SER A 101 -4.48 3.60 -16.09
C SER A 101 -5.38 4.81 -15.82
N PHE A 102 -6.41 4.66 -14.97
CA PHE A 102 -7.28 5.77 -14.58
C PHE A 102 -6.51 6.90 -13.86
N LEU A 103 -5.60 6.55 -12.95
CA LEU A 103 -4.75 7.50 -12.23
C LEU A 103 -3.83 8.31 -13.16
N PHE A 104 -3.38 7.72 -14.27
CA PHE A 104 -2.54 8.39 -15.27
C PHE A 104 -3.35 9.23 -16.27
N ILE A 105 -4.56 8.80 -16.63
CA ILE A 105 -5.40 9.48 -17.63
C ILE A 105 -6.11 10.72 -17.04
N GLN A 106 -6.40 10.73 -15.74
CA GLN A 106 -7.12 11.82 -15.08
C GLN A 106 -6.23 13.02 -14.69
N ARG A 107 -4.98 13.07 -15.15
CA ARG A 107 -4.03 14.18 -14.92
C ARG A 107 -3.91 15.12 -16.10
#